data_AF-A0AAN8WLD3-F1
#
_entry.id   AF-A0AAN8WLD3-F1
#
_cell.length_a   1.000
_cell.length_b   1.000
_cell.length_c   1.000
_cell.angle_alpha   90.00
_cell.angle_beta   90.00
_cell.angle_gamma   90.00
#
_symmetry.space_group_name_H-M   'P 1'
#
loop_
_entity.id
_entity.type
_entity.pdbx_description
1 polymer ?
#
loop_
_entity_poly.entity_id
_entity_poly.type
_entity_poly.pdbx_seq_one_letter_code
_entity_poly.pdbx_strand_id
1 'polypeptide(L)' 'ADGNYEVTIMTKAILHYNGRVTWKPPAIYKSSCEIDVEYFPFDQQTCFMKFGSWTYDGYMFTKRSGCLI' A
#
# COMPACT_ATOMS: atom_id res chain seq x y z
N ALA A 1 -14.40 -5.33 8.93
CA ALA A 1 -13.87 -6.28 7.94
C ALA A 1 -14.79 -6.23 6.73
N ASP A 2 -14.48 -5.40 5.73
CA ASP A 2 -15.20 -5.35 4.45
C ASP A 2 -14.25 -4.79 3.39
N GLY A 3 -13.21 -5.57 3.12
CA GLY A 3 -12.12 -5.24 2.23
C GLY A 3 -12.48 -5.45 0.77
N ASN A 4 -13.30 -4.56 0.20
CA ASN A 4 -13.25 -4.34 -1.24
C ASN A 4 -12.07 -3.39 -1.50
N TYR A 5 -10.86 -3.95 -1.66
CA TYR A 5 -9.72 -3.16 -2.15
C TYR A 5 -9.93 -2.98 -3.65
N GLU A 6 -10.45 -1.82 -4.03
CA GLU A 6 -10.73 -1.53 -5.42
C GLU A 6 -9.43 -1.15 -6.15
N VAL A 7 -8.60 -2.16 -6.43
CA VAL A 7 -7.69 -2.12 -7.60
C VAL A 7 -8.56 -2.40 -8.85
N THR A 8 -9.68 -1.69 -8.98
CA THR A 8 -10.64 -1.88 -10.09
C THR A 8 -10.17 -1.18 -11.36
N ILE A 9 -9.17 -0.30 -11.27
CA ILE A 9 -8.58 0.37 -12.43
C ILE A 9 -7.27 -0.35 -12.79
N MET A 10 -7.39 -1.39 -13.63
CA MET A 10 -6.22 -1.95 -14.31
C MET A 10 -5.58 -0.87 -15.18
N THR A 11 -4.40 -0.42 -14.78
CA THR A 11 -3.65 0.64 -15.48
C THR A 11 -2.45 0.04 -16.23
N LYS A 12 -2.09 0.68 -17.34
CA LYS A 12 -0.92 0.28 -18.14
C LYS A 12 0.37 0.57 -17.36
N ALA A 13 1.36 -0.32 -17.49
CA ALA A 13 2.71 -0.08 -17.01
C ALA A 13 3.56 0.59 -18.11
N ILE A 14 4.58 1.36 -17.70
CA ILE A 14 5.53 2.02 -18.60
C ILE A 14 6.78 1.14 -18.69
N LEU A 15 7.14 0.72 -19.91
CA LEU A 15 8.38 0.01 -20.20
C LEU A 15 9.43 0.98 -20.74
N HIS A 16 10.62 0.99 -20.13
CA HIS A 16 11.77 1.73 -20.62
C HIS A 16 12.67 0.84 -21.48
N TYR A 17 13.43 1.42 -22.40
CA TYR A 17 14.32 0.69 -23.32
C TYR A 17 15.39 -0.15 -22.60
N ASN A 18 15.72 0.18 -21.35
CA ASN A 18 16.68 -0.52 -20.51
C ASN A 18 16.07 -1.69 -19.70
N GLY A 19 14.83 -2.07 -19.99
CA GLY A 19 14.13 -3.15 -19.28
C GLY A 19 13.51 -2.73 -17.94
N ARG A 20 13.61 -1.46 -17.53
CA ARG A 20 12.92 -0.97 -16.33
C ARG A 20 11.41 -0.88 -16.59
N VAL A 21 10.61 -1.45 -15.70
CA VAL A 21 9.14 -1.34 -15.71
C VAL A 21 8.69 -0.45 -14.56
N THR A 22 7.93 0.59 -14.86
CA THR A 22 7.31 1.48 -13.85
C THR A 22 5.81 1.28 -13.87
N TRP A 23 5.23 0.89 -12.73
CA TRP A 23 3.79 0.69 -12.56
C TRP A 23 3.29 1.41 -11.32
N LYS A 24 2.30 2.30 -11.49
CA LYS A 24 1.73 3.15 -10.44
C LYS A 24 0.20 3.19 -10.60
N PRO A 25 -0.54 2.16 -10.16
CA PRO A 25 -1.99 2.17 -10.21
C PRO A 25 -2.55 3.18 -9.21
N PRO A 26 -3.61 3.94 -9.56
CA PRO A 26 -4.39 4.67 -8.57
C PRO A 26 -5.11 3.64 -7.68
N ALA A 27 -5.02 3.79 -6.37
CA ALA A 27 -5.64 2.87 -5.42
C ALA A 27 -6.13 3.61 -4.17
N ILE A 28 -7.31 3.22 -3.69
CA ILE A 28 -7.85 3.65 -2.40
C ILE A 28 -7.57 2.54 -1.40
N TYR A 29 -6.68 2.81 -0.43
CA TYR A 29 -6.32 1.85 0.61
C TYR A 29 -7.16 2.07 1.86
N LYS A 30 -7.81 1.02 2.34
CA LYS A 30 -8.48 1.00 3.66
C LYS A 30 -7.70 0.06 4.57
N SER A 31 -7.03 0.62 5.58
CA SER A 31 -6.31 -0.14 6.61
C SER A 31 -7.15 -0.23 7.89
N SER A 32 -7.02 -1.35 8.61
CA SER A 32 -7.50 -1.45 9.98
C SER A 32 -6.38 -1.01 10.94
N CYS A 33 -6.65 -0.07 11.84
CA CYS A 33 -5.76 0.28 12.94
C CYS A 33 -6.52 0.34 14.27
N GLU A 34 -5.77 0.15 15.37
CA GLU A 34 -6.28 0.32 16.73
C GLU A 34 -6.33 1.81 17.07
N ILE A 35 -7.34 2.20 17.84
CA ILE A 35 -7.64 3.58 18.21
C ILE A 35 -7.48 3.70 19.71
N ASP A 36 -6.68 4.67 20.15
CA ASP A 36 -6.53 5.01 21.56
C ASP A 36 -7.41 6.21 21.94
N VAL A 37 -8.34 6.01 22.87
CA VAL A 37 -9.33 7.03 23.26
C VAL A 37 -9.00 7.73 24.59
N GLU A 38 -7.77 7.60 25.10
CA GLU A 38 -7.36 8.14 26.41
C GLU A 38 -7.54 9.66 26.53
N TYR A 39 -7.33 10.42 25.44
CA TYR A 39 -7.33 11.90 25.44
C TYR A 39 -8.40 12.52 24.54
N PHE A 40 -9.47 11.80 24.22
CA PHE A 40 -10.52 12.31 23.34
C PHE A 40 -11.10 13.66 23.84
N PRO A 41 -11.28 14.68 22.98
CA PRO A 41 -11.16 14.70 21.52
C PRO A 41 -9.79 15.16 20.96
N PHE A 42 -8.75 15.23 21.80
CA PHE A 42 -7.40 15.67 21.44
C PHE A 42 -6.40 14.50 21.38
N ASP A 43 -6.90 13.30 21.13
CA ASP A 43 -6.12 12.07 20.99
C ASP A 43 -5.26 12.07 19.72
N GLN A 44 -4.10 11.41 19.81
CA GLN A 44 -3.20 11.21 18.68
C GLN A 44 -3.25 9.76 18.23
N GLN A 45 -3.53 9.54 16.93
CA GLN A 45 -3.61 8.19 16.37
C GLN A 45 -2.43 7.88 15.45
N THR A 46 -1.82 6.71 15.65
CA THR A 46 -0.71 6.21 14.81
C THR A 46 -1.15 4.93 14.08
N CYS A 47 -1.40 5.04 12.78
CA CYS A 47 -1.83 3.91 11.95
C CYS A 47 -0.74 3.48 10.96
N PHE A 48 -0.46 2.19 10.90
CA PHE A 48 0.55 1.62 10.00
C PHE A 48 -0.08 0.86 8.83
N MET A 49 0.45 1.08 7.62
CA MET A 49 0.09 0.30 6.44
C MET A 49 1.17 -0.73 6.11
N LYS A 50 0.77 -1.99 5.94
CA LYS A 50 1.67 -3.09 5.53
C LYS A 50 1.42 -3.43 4.08
N PHE A 51 2.41 -3.17 3.23
CA PHE A 51 2.35 -3.56 1.83
C PHE A 51 3.10 -4.88 1.63
N GLY A 52 2.43 -5.93 1.17
CA GLY A 52 3.00 -7.24 0.82
C GLY A 52 2.77 -7.63 -0.64
N SER A 53 3.51 -8.60 -1.15
CA SER A 53 3.07 -9.40 -2.31
C SER A 53 2.30 -10.59 -1.76
N TRP A 54 1.20 -10.96 -2.41
CA TRP A 54 0.44 -12.15 -1.99
C TRP A 54 1.09 -13.44 -2.49
N THR A 55 1.71 -13.40 -3.67
CA THR A 55 2.18 -14.58 -4.41
C THR A 55 3.68 -14.84 -4.27
N TYR A 56 4.47 -13.86 -3.85
CA TYR A 56 5.92 -13.97 -3.72
C TYR A 56 6.33 -13.71 -2.28
N ASP A 57 7.24 -14.52 -1.77
CA ASP A 57 7.83 -14.34 -0.44
C ASP A 57 8.96 -13.29 -0.46
N GLY A 58 9.50 -12.98 0.72
CA GLY A 58 10.55 -11.97 0.89
C GLY A 58 11.92 -12.37 0.32
N TYR A 59 12.14 -13.65 -0.01
CA TYR A 59 13.38 -14.12 -0.64
C TYR A 59 13.31 -14.00 -2.17
N MET A 60 12.13 -14.23 -2.72
CA MET A 60 11.85 -14.12 -4.16
C MET A 60 11.65 -12.67 -4.60
N PHE A 61 11.05 -11.83 -3.74
CA PHE A 61 10.74 -10.45 -4.07
C PHE A 61 11.24 -9.48 -3.01
N THR A 62 12.31 -8.74 -3.34
CA THR A 62 12.79 -7.66 -2.48
C THR A 62 11.97 -6.38 -2.73
N LYS A 63 11.16 -5.99 -1.73
CA LYS A 63 10.49 -4.69 -1.73
C LYS A 63 11.49 -3.57 -1.48
N ARG A 64 11.65 -2.67 -2.45
CA ARG A 64 12.29 -1.36 -2.23
C ARG A 64 11.18 -0.36 -1.92
N SER A 65 11.01 -0.03 -0.65
CA SER A 65 10.04 0.95 -0.16
C SER A 65 10.39 2.34 -0.71
N GLY A 66 9.77 2.73 -1.82
CA GLY A 66 9.73 4.12 -2.27
C GLY A 66 8.41 4.75 -1.83
N CYS A 67 8.41 5.39 -0.66
CA CYS A 67 7.31 6.25 -0.24
C CYS A 67 7.70 7.70 -0.58
N LEU A 68 7.15 8.25 -1.65
CA LEU A 68 6.99 9.70 -1.78
C LEU A 68 5.50 9.97 -1.49
N ILE A 69 5.24 10.50 -0.30
CA ILE A 69 4.16 11.47 -0.10
C ILE A 69 4.66 12.81 -0.61
#